data_AF-A0A6S6ZAR6-F1
#
_entry.id   AF-A0A6S6ZAR6-F1
#
_cell.length_a   1.000
_cell.length_b   1.000
_cell.length_c   1.000
_cell.angle_alpha   90.00
_cell.angle_beta   90.00
_cell.angle_gamma   90.00
#
_symmetry.space_group_name_H-M   'P 1'
#
loop_
_entity.id
_entity.type
_entity.pdbx_description
1 polymer ?
#
loop_
_entity_poly.entity_id
_entity_poly.type
_entity_poly.pdbx_seq_one_letter_code
_entity_poly.pdbx_strand_id
1 'polypeptide(L)' 'MKIRHYEPYAPLRARAYPAIGDQLDAIMKFAQHLQTSGQVLPDEVAQWVAQCNHVKQRFPKTAGSGAEPLPAA' A
#
# COMPACT_ATOMS: atom_id res chain seq x y z
N MET A 1 -13.99 35.15 -22.72
CA MET A 1 -14.37 34.58 -21.41
C MET A 1 -13.48 33.37 -21.17
N LYS A 2 -12.61 33.39 -20.15
CA LYS A 2 -11.69 32.28 -19.86
C LYS A 2 -12.39 31.32 -18.89
N ILE A 3 -12.85 30.18 -19.38
CA ILE A 3 -13.39 29.12 -18.54
C ILE A 3 -12.23 28.56 -17.71
N ARG A 4 -12.27 28.76 -16.38
CA ARG A 4 -11.31 28.13 -15.47
C ARG A 4 -11.80 26.70 -15.22
N HIS A 5 -11.14 25.72 -15.83
CA HIS A 5 -11.34 24.32 -15.49
C HIS A 5 -10.85 24.11 -14.05
N TYR A 6 -11.78 24.04 -13.10
CA TYR A 6 -11.50 23.61 -11.74
C TYR A 6 -11.71 22.11 -11.68
N GLU A 7 -10.64 21.35 -11.80
CA GLU A 7 -10.69 19.91 -11.53
C GLU A 7 -10.52 19.69 -10.03
N PRO A 8 -11.44 18.95 -9.37
CA PRO A 8 -11.28 18.61 -7.96
C PRO A 8 -9.98 17.83 -7.73
N TYR A 9 -9.24 18.15 -6.66
CA TYR A 9 -7.93 17.51 -6.40
C TYR A 9 -8.04 16.02 -6.03
N ALA A 10 -9.18 15.59 -5.47
CA ALA A 10 -9.37 14.21 -5.02
C ALA A 10 -9.25 13.17 -6.16
N PRO A 11 -9.97 13.29 -7.30
CA PRO A 11 -9.81 12.38 -8.44
C PRO A 11 -8.43 12.50 -9.11
N LEU A 12 -7.76 13.65 -9.00
CA LEU A 12 -6.37 13.82 -9.45
C LEU A 12 -5.37 13.00 -8.63
N ARG A 13 -5.57 12.90 -7.31
CA ARG A 13 -4.72 12.09 -6.44
C ARG A 13 -5.01 10.60 -6.57
N ALA A 14 -6.29 10.23 -6.61
CA ALA A 14 -6.69 8.82 -6.72
C ALA A 14 -6.10 8.13 -7.96
N ARG A 15 -6.01 8.83 -9.10
CA ARG A 15 -5.39 8.31 -10.33
C ARG A 15 -3.86 8.24 -10.29
N ALA A 16 -3.22 9.04 -9.42
CA ALA A 16 -1.78 9.18 -9.36
C ALA A 16 -1.14 8.30 -8.27
N TYR A 17 -1.92 7.91 -7.24
CA TYR A 17 -1.43 7.02 -6.20
C TYR A 17 -1.29 5.58 -6.71
N PRO A 18 -0.37 4.79 -6.10
CA PRO A 18 -0.31 3.35 -6.34
C PRO A 18 -1.67 2.69 -6.08
N ALA A 19 -1.87 1.46 -6.56
CA ALA A 19 -3.08 0.71 -6.24
C ALA A 19 -3.25 0.63 -4.71
N ILE A 20 -4.50 0.66 -4.23
CA ILE A 20 -4.77 0.68 -2.78
C ILE A 20 -4.13 -0.51 -2.04
N GLY A 21 -4.03 -1.67 -2.71
CA GLY A 21 -3.34 -2.84 -2.18
C GLY A 21 -1.84 -2.61 -1.99
N ASP A 22 -1.18 -1.92 -2.91
CA ASP A 22 0.25 -1.58 -2.81
C ASP A 22 0.51 -0.54 -1.72
N GLN A 23 -0.39 0.45 -1.58
CA GLN A 23 -0.34 1.41 -0.49
C GLN A 23 -0.45 0.72 0.87
N LEU A 24 -1.41 -0.19 1.01
CA LEU A 24 -1.56 -0.99 2.22
C LEU A 24 -0.33 -1.86 2.47
N ASP A 25 0.22 -2.52 1.45
CA ASP A 25 1.43 -3.34 1.57
C ASP A 25 2.64 -2.53 2.03
N ALA A 26 2.80 -1.29 1.54
CA ALA A 26 3.83 -0.37 2.00
C ALA A 26 3.68 -0.02 3.48
N ILE A 27 2.46 0.25 3.95
CA ILE A 27 2.15 0.51 5.36
C ILE A 27 2.50 -0.72 6.22
N MET A 28 2.11 -1.92 5.77
CA MET A 28 2.41 -3.16 6.51
C MET A 28 3.92 -3.41 6.62
N LYS A 29 4.68 -3.18 5.54
CA LYS A 29 6.14 -3.28 5.54
C LYS A 29 6.78 -2.26 6.48
N PHE A 30 6.25 -1.04 6.51
CA PHE A 30 6.73 0.00 7.42
C PHE A 30 6.46 -0.35 8.89
N ALA A 31 5.26 -0.81 9.22
CA ALA A 31 4.93 -1.28 10.56
C ALA A 31 5.83 -2.46 10.98
N GLN A 32 6.05 -3.42 10.09
CA GLN A 32 6.97 -4.53 10.35
C GLN A 32 8.40 -4.05 10.62
N HIS A 33 8.89 -3.08 9.84
CA HIS A 33 10.20 -2.47 10.05
C HIS A 33 10.32 -1.86 11.45
N LEU A 34 9.34 -1.04 11.86
CA LEU A 34 9.32 -0.42 13.19
C LEU A 34 9.39 -1.47 14.32
N GLN A 35 8.60 -2.55 14.23
CA GLN A 35 8.66 -3.64 15.19
C GLN A 35 10.04 -4.29 15.25
N THR A 36 10.64 -4.58 14.09
CA THR A 36 11.99 -5.17 14.03
C THR A 36 13.09 -4.24 14.54
N SER A 37 12.84 -2.93 14.52
CA SER A 37 13.71 -1.90 15.10
C SER A 37 13.49 -1.71 16.61
N GLY A 38 12.64 -2.54 17.24
CA GLY A 38 12.36 -2.48 18.68
C GLY A 38 11.37 -1.40 19.09
N GLN A 39 10.67 -0.75 18.14
CA GLN A 39 9.59 0.16 18.46
C GLN A 39 8.33 -0.61 18.86
N VAL A 40 7.70 -0.18 19.94
CA VAL A 40 6.41 -0.71 20.37
C VAL A 40 5.32 -0.11 19.48
N LEU A 41 4.61 -0.95 18.75
CA LEU A 41 3.43 -0.53 18.00
C LEU A 41 2.19 -0.60 18.90
N PRO A 42 1.15 0.21 18.62
CA PRO A 42 -0.16 0.02 19.23
C PRO A 42 -0.69 -1.41 18.99
N ASP A 43 -1.39 -1.97 19.97
CA ASP A 43 -1.86 -3.36 19.94
C ASP A 43 -2.67 -3.69 18.68
N GLU A 44 -3.57 -2.79 18.29
CA GLU A 44 -4.39 -2.93 17.08
C GLU A 44 -3.52 -3.06 15.81
N VAL A 45 -2.49 -2.22 15.70
CA VAL A 45 -1.57 -2.25 14.54
C VAL A 45 -0.76 -3.55 14.54
N ALA A 46 -0.28 -3.99 15.70
CA ALA A 46 0.45 -5.26 15.82
C ALA A 46 -0.42 -6.46 15.41
N GLN A 47 -1.70 -6.45 15.81
CA GLN A 47 -2.67 -7.48 15.41
C GLN A 47 -2.92 -7.49 13.90
N TRP A 48 -3.07 -6.32 13.28
CA TRP A 48 -3.22 -6.23 11.83
C TRP A 48 -1.99 -6.72 11.07
N VAL A 49 -0.77 -6.40 11.56
CA VAL A 49 0.48 -6.93 11.00
C VAL A 49 0.51 -8.46 11.05
N ALA A 50 0.19 -9.04 12.21
CA ALA A 50 0.13 -10.49 12.35
C ALA A 50 -0.91 -11.12 11.42
N GLN A 51 -2.10 -10.54 11.29
CA GLN A 51 -3.17 -11.03 10.42
C GLN A 51 -2.76 -10.98 8.95
N CYS A 52 -2.21 -9.86 8.47
CA CYS A 52 -1.75 -9.74 7.09
C CYS A 52 -0.61 -10.72 6.79
N ASN A 53 0.32 -10.92 7.72
CA ASN A 53 1.39 -11.91 7.57
C ASN A 53 0.82 -13.33 7.48
N HIS A 54 -0.18 -13.68 8.30
CA HIS A 54 -0.85 -14.97 8.22
C HIS A 54 -1.52 -15.20 6.84
N VAL A 55 -2.21 -14.18 6.30
CA VAL A 55 -2.81 -14.26 4.96
C VAL A 55 -1.73 -14.49 3.90
N LYS A 56 -0.61 -13.77 3.95
CA LYS A 56 0.51 -13.93 2.99
C LYS A 56 1.17 -15.30 3.08
N GLN A 57 1.25 -15.89 4.28
CA GLN A 57 1.75 -17.26 4.47
C GLN A 57 0.78 -18.30 3.92
N ARG A 58 -0.52 -18.08 4.10
CA ARG A 58 -1.58 -18.96 3.58
C ARG A 58 -1.68 -18.91 2.05
N PHE A 59 -1.45 -17.74 1.46
CA PHE A 59 -1.53 -17.49 0.02
C PHE A 59 -0.20 -16.91 -0.48
N PRO A 60 0.86 -17.72 -0.62
CA PRO A 60 2.17 -17.25 -1.01
C PRO A 60 2.15 -16.73 -2.45
N LYS A 61 2.92 -15.66 -2.71
CA LYS A 61 3.10 -15.13 -4.07
C LYS A 61 3.83 -16.18 -4.91
N THR A 62 3.15 -16.74 -5.92
CA THR A 62 3.79 -17.64 -6.87
C THR A 62 4.65 -16.83 -7.82
N ALA A 63 5.81 -17.36 -8.20
CA ALA A 63 6.85 -16.66 -8.98
C ALA A 63 6.40 -16.13 -10.36
N GLY A 64 5.17 -16.42 -10.81
CA GLY A 64 4.58 -15.92 -12.06
C GLY A 64 3.52 -14.81 -11.90
N SER A 65 3.23 -14.34 -10.68
CA SER A 65 2.16 -13.37 -10.44
C SER A 65 2.69 -11.96 -10.17
N GLY A 66 2.95 -11.20 -11.23
CA GLY A 66 3.02 -9.73 -11.14
C GLY A 66 4.43 -9.15 -10.99
N ALA A 67 5.06 -8.94 -12.15
CA ALA A 67 5.98 -7.84 -12.40
C ALA A 67 5.98 -7.54 -13.91
N GLU A 68 4.85 -7.08 -14.45
CA GLU A 68 4.91 -6.30 -15.69
C GLU A 68 5.25 -4.85 -15.26
N PRO A 69 6.37 -4.27 -15.70
CA PRO A 69 6.73 -2.92 -15.32
C PRO A 69 5.70 -1.93 -15.89
N LEU A 70 5.25 -1.00 -15.03
CA LEU A 70 4.40 0.13 -15.43
C LEU A 70 4.98 0.82 -16.67
N PRO A 71 4.21 1.02 -17.76
CA PRO A 71 4.69 1.82 -18.87
C PRO A 71 4.91 3.26 -18.40
N ALA A 72 6.09 3.79 -18.68
CA ALA A 72 6.40 5.19 -18.45
C ALA A 72 5.43 6.06 -19.27
N ALA A 73 4.82 7.04 -18.59
CA ALA A 73 3.98 8.07 -19.20
C ALA A 73 4.81 9.09 -19.98
#